data_AF-A0A522D425-F1
#
_entry.id   AF-A0A522D425-F1
#
_cell.length_a   1.000
_cell.length_b   1.000
_cell.length_c   1.000
_cell.angle_alpha   90.00
_cell.angle_beta   90.00
_cell.angle_gamma   90.00
#
_symmetry.space_group_name_H-M   'P 1'
#
loop_
_entity.id
_entity.type
_entity.pdbx_description
1 polymer ?
#
loop_
_entity_poly.entity_id
_entity_poly.type
_entity_poly.pdbx_seq_one_letter_code
_entity_poly.pdbx_strand_id
1 'polypeptide(L)'
;MKNSFEQASTPQLSEAEQTLIDEEVPYERQPDGTLLARGNLLHLASQGLIRLPDLSCVVLHGTFTCAYNKLTSLEGAPKAVLGFFSCYNNQLTSLKGAPQTVGGNFACQDNQLTNLEGAPKAFRKLYSDLGRFESWDAVPENLRISPETRALTERAERERVQFEQDIQDAPVLKTPLTIGKPLRFKAKRPQNKS
;
A
#
# COMPACT_ATOMS: atom_id res chain seq x y z
N MET A 1 -47.96 -30.96 6.62
CA MET A 1 -46.90 -30.45 7.51
C MET A 1 -46.21 -29.33 6.77
N LYS A 2 -46.32 -28.09 7.27
CA LYS A 2 -45.95 -26.87 6.55
C LYS A 2 -44.44 -26.67 6.56
N ASN A 3 -43.94 -26.21 5.41
CA ASN A 3 -42.56 -25.84 5.11
C ASN A 3 -41.91 -25.02 6.23
N SER A 4 -40.74 -25.47 6.66
CA SER A 4 -39.74 -24.67 7.35
C SER A 4 -39.24 -23.62 6.36
N PHE A 5 -39.65 -22.37 6.55
CA PHE A 5 -38.99 -21.24 5.89
C PHE A 5 -37.54 -21.22 6.37
N GLU A 6 -36.60 -21.54 5.48
CA GLU A 6 -35.24 -21.02 5.58
C GLU A 6 -35.36 -19.51 5.69
N GLN A 7 -35.01 -18.98 6.85
CA GLN A 7 -34.78 -17.56 7.02
C GLN A 7 -33.59 -17.23 6.12
N ALA A 8 -33.88 -16.66 4.95
CA ALA A 8 -32.87 -16.02 4.12
C ALA A 8 -32.25 -14.91 4.98
N SER A 9 -31.08 -15.18 5.53
CA SER A 9 -30.22 -14.19 6.16
C SER A 9 -29.99 -13.10 5.12
N THR A 10 -30.54 -11.91 5.34
CA THR A 10 -30.20 -10.72 4.57
C THR A 10 -28.67 -10.60 4.57
N PRO A 11 -28.01 -10.55 3.39
CA PRO A 11 -26.57 -10.39 3.36
C PRO A 11 -26.25 -9.07 4.07
N GLN A 12 -25.45 -9.14 5.13
CA GLN A 12 -24.94 -7.95 5.80
C GLN A 12 -24.06 -7.21 4.79
N LEU A 13 -24.57 -6.08 4.29
CA LEU A 13 -23.86 -5.24 3.32
C LEU A 13 -22.58 -4.70 3.96
N SER A 14 -21.51 -4.65 3.18
CA SER A 14 -20.26 -3.99 3.57
C SER A 14 -20.45 -2.47 3.68
N GLU A 15 -19.55 -1.79 4.41
CA GLU A 15 -19.54 -0.31 4.49
C GLU A 15 -19.44 0.32 3.10
N ALA A 16 -18.66 -0.31 2.20
CA ALA A 16 -18.58 0.08 0.80
C ALA A 16 -19.92 0.00 0.07
N GLU A 17 -20.63 -1.12 0.16
CA GLU A 17 -21.92 -1.30 -0.50
C GLU A 17 -22.95 -0.31 0.04
N GLN A 18 -22.99 -0.12 1.37
CA GLN A 18 -23.90 0.85 1.97
C GLN A 18 -23.61 2.27 1.47
N THR A 19 -22.34 2.68 1.43
CA THR A 19 -21.94 4.00 0.92
C THR A 19 -22.34 4.17 -0.54
N LEU A 20 -22.14 3.15 -1.39
CA LEU A 20 -22.52 3.21 -2.80
C LEU A 20 -24.04 3.31 -2.98
N ILE A 21 -24.83 2.65 -2.13
CA ILE A 21 -26.30 2.73 -2.14
C ILE A 21 -26.77 4.11 -1.69
N ASP A 22 -26.22 4.64 -0.59
CA ASP A 22 -26.60 5.94 -0.01
C ASP A 22 -26.31 7.09 -0.99
N GLU A 23 -25.23 6.97 -1.76
CA GLU A 23 -24.82 7.93 -2.78
C GLU A 23 -25.43 7.63 -4.18
N GLU A 24 -26.34 6.65 -4.27
CA GLU A 24 -27.03 6.23 -5.50
C GLU A 24 -26.06 5.87 -6.66
N VAL A 25 -24.88 5.33 -6.33
CA VAL A 25 -23.84 4.96 -7.29
C VAL A 25 -24.06 3.50 -7.74
N PRO A 26 -24.35 3.26 -9.03
CA PRO A 26 -24.52 1.91 -9.53
C PRO A 26 -23.20 1.13 -9.48
N TYR A 27 -23.25 -0.10 -8.99
CA TYR A 27 -22.10 -0.96 -8.86
C TYR A 27 -22.38 -2.42 -9.26
N GLU A 28 -21.33 -3.12 -9.67
CA GLU A 28 -21.34 -4.54 -9.99
C GLU A 28 -20.33 -5.27 -9.10
N ARG A 29 -20.76 -6.32 -8.40
CA ARG A 29 -19.87 -7.16 -7.62
C ARG A 29 -19.16 -8.17 -8.52
N GLN A 30 -17.85 -8.12 -8.54
CA GLN A 30 -17.01 -9.07 -9.28
C GLN A 30 -16.77 -10.36 -8.46
N PRO A 31 -16.44 -11.48 -9.12
CA PRO A 31 -16.19 -12.76 -8.43
C PRO A 31 -15.04 -12.72 -7.42
N ASP A 32 -14.09 -11.79 -7.57
CA ASP A 32 -12.96 -11.57 -6.66
C ASP A 32 -13.32 -10.72 -5.43
N GLY A 33 -14.57 -10.27 -5.32
CA GLY A 33 -15.06 -9.39 -4.25
C GLY A 33 -14.90 -7.90 -4.54
N THR A 34 -14.29 -7.51 -5.66
CA THR A 34 -14.17 -6.09 -6.06
C THR A 34 -15.56 -5.53 -6.41
N LEU A 35 -15.84 -4.31 -5.95
CA LEU A 35 -17.05 -3.57 -6.32
C LEU A 35 -16.71 -2.59 -7.45
N LEU A 36 -17.21 -2.88 -8.65
CA LEU A 36 -17.01 -2.03 -9.81
C LEU A 36 -18.11 -0.96 -9.86
N ALA A 37 -17.80 0.25 -9.39
CA ALA A 37 -18.73 1.36 -9.39
C ALA A 37 -18.66 2.13 -10.71
N ARG A 38 -19.75 2.09 -11.49
CA ARG A 38 -19.85 2.68 -12.84
C ARG A 38 -20.43 4.10 -12.86
N GLY A 39 -20.80 4.64 -11.70
CA GLY A 39 -21.34 6.01 -11.61
C GLY A 39 -20.33 7.10 -11.98
N ASN A 40 -20.85 8.27 -12.35
CA ASN A 40 -20.03 9.42 -12.75
C ASN A 40 -19.35 10.11 -11.56
N LEU A 41 -19.93 10.01 -10.36
CA LEU A 41 -19.49 10.73 -9.17
C LEU A 41 -19.85 9.94 -7.90
N LEU A 42 -18.92 9.84 -6.97
CA LEU A 42 -19.13 9.46 -5.57
C LEU A 42 -18.77 10.68 -4.70
N HIS A 43 -19.75 11.25 -3.98
CA HIS A 43 -19.66 12.59 -3.39
C HIS A 43 -19.71 12.57 -1.86
N LEU A 44 -18.54 12.39 -1.24
CA LEU A 44 -18.39 12.42 0.22
C LEU A 44 -17.91 13.79 0.75
N ALA A 45 -18.19 14.89 0.04
CA ALA A 45 -17.69 16.21 0.41
C ALA A 45 -18.60 16.92 1.44
N SER A 46 -18.00 17.75 2.30
CA SER A 46 -18.72 18.58 3.29
C SER A 46 -19.62 17.82 4.28
N GLN A 47 -19.36 16.54 4.53
CA GLN A 47 -20.16 15.70 5.43
C GLN A 47 -19.64 15.71 6.88
N GLY A 48 -18.55 16.43 7.16
CA GLY A 48 -17.93 16.49 8.48
C GLY A 48 -17.16 15.22 8.86
N LEU A 49 -16.72 14.45 7.86
CA LEU A 49 -16.05 13.17 8.05
C LEU A 49 -14.68 13.36 8.72
N ILE A 50 -14.41 12.50 9.70
CA ILE A 50 -13.09 12.36 10.33
C ILE A 50 -12.27 11.18 9.76
N ARG A 51 -12.98 10.21 9.15
CA ARG A 51 -12.43 9.08 8.40
C ARG A 51 -13.34 8.77 7.22
N LEU A 52 -12.79 8.15 6.18
CA LEU A 52 -13.59 7.63 5.07
C LEU A 52 -14.24 6.29 5.48
N PRO A 53 -15.40 5.92 4.88
CA PRO A 53 -15.85 4.53 4.91
C PRO A 53 -14.83 3.64 4.21
N ASP A 54 -14.78 2.35 4.54
CA ASP A 54 -13.87 1.42 3.87
C ASP A 54 -14.34 1.11 2.44
N LEU A 55 -13.81 1.86 1.48
CA LEU A 55 -13.99 1.69 0.03
C LEU A 55 -12.81 0.97 -0.61
N SER A 56 -11.93 0.33 0.16
CA SER A 56 -10.70 -0.31 -0.36
C SER A 56 -10.96 -1.45 -1.35
N CYS A 57 -12.18 -1.97 -1.41
CA CYS A 57 -12.65 -2.95 -2.40
C CYS A 57 -13.29 -2.32 -3.66
N VAL A 58 -13.42 -1.00 -3.72
CA VAL A 58 -14.13 -0.29 -4.79
C VAL A 58 -13.16 0.16 -5.89
N VAL A 59 -13.54 -0.12 -7.14
CA VAL A 59 -12.95 0.49 -8.34
C VAL A 59 -13.99 1.44 -8.93
N LEU A 60 -13.69 2.74 -8.88
CA LEU A 60 -14.60 3.78 -9.34
C LEU A 60 -14.23 4.25 -10.74
N HIS A 61 -15.16 4.18 -11.68
CA HIS A 61 -14.94 4.68 -13.04
C HIS A 61 -15.06 6.20 -13.16
N GLY A 62 -15.85 6.81 -12.28
CA GLY A 62 -16.10 8.25 -12.26
C GLY A 62 -15.16 9.04 -11.35
N THR A 63 -15.70 10.14 -10.85
CA THR A 63 -15.04 11.08 -9.96
C THR A 63 -15.27 10.69 -8.50
N PHE A 64 -14.24 10.77 -7.67
CA PHE A 64 -14.35 10.68 -6.22
C PHE A 64 -14.03 12.04 -5.59
N THR A 65 -14.88 12.54 -4.71
CA THR A 65 -14.55 13.71 -3.90
C THR A 65 -14.89 13.50 -2.44
N CYS A 66 -13.92 13.79 -1.58
CA CYS A 66 -14.06 13.84 -0.12
C CYS A 66 -13.63 15.21 0.42
N ALA A 67 -13.81 16.25 -0.39
CA ALA A 67 -13.35 17.60 -0.08
C ALA A 67 -14.10 18.25 1.10
N TYR A 68 -13.50 19.25 1.75
CA TYR A 68 -14.11 20.00 2.85
C TYR A 68 -14.55 19.12 4.03
N ASN A 69 -13.67 18.22 4.46
CA ASN A 69 -13.89 17.38 5.63
C ASN A 69 -12.80 17.61 6.69
N LYS A 70 -12.75 16.75 7.70
CA LYS A 70 -11.75 16.77 8.77
C LYS A 70 -10.88 15.52 8.72
N LEU A 71 -10.65 14.99 7.52
CA LEU A 71 -9.89 13.76 7.33
C LEU A 71 -8.41 13.99 7.71
N THR A 72 -7.88 13.11 8.53
CA THR A 72 -6.44 13.06 8.89
C THR A 72 -5.68 11.99 8.10
N SER A 73 -6.40 11.08 7.45
CA SER A 73 -5.88 10.00 6.61
C SER A 73 -6.83 9.76 5.43
N LEU A 74 -6.30 9.17 4.35
CA LEU A 74 -7.09 8.67 3.21
C LEU A 74 -7.33 7.15 3.29
N GLU A 75 -7.03 6.51 4.43
CA GLU A 75 -7.43 5.13 4.66
C GLU A 75 -8.93 4.93 4.44
N GLY A 76 -9.27 3.85 3.72
CA GLY A 76 -10.63 3.59 3.24
C GLY A 76 -10.96 4.23 1.89
N ALA A 77 -10.06 5.01 1.26
CA ALA A 77 -10.31 5.51 -0.09
C ALA A 77 -10.45 4.36 -1.11
N PRO A 78 -11.12 4.61 -2.27
CA PRO A 78 -11.24 3.62 -3.33
C PRO A 78 -9.89 3.08 -3.78
N LYS A 79 -9.85 1.78 -4.14
CA LYS A 79 -8.64 1.11 -4.65
C LYS A 79 -8.06 1.82 -5.86
N ALA A 80 -8.93 2.21 -6.78
CA ALA A 80 -8.61 2.92 -8.01
C ALA A 80 -9.76 3.84 -8.41
N VAL A 81 -9.41 5.01 -8.96
CA VAL A 81 -10.38 5.99 -9.46
C VAL A 81 -10.00 6.37 -10.89
N LEU A 82 -10.79 6.00 -11.89
CA LEU A 82 -10.44 6.28 -13.29
C LEU A 82 -10.72 7.74 -13.70
N GLY A 83 -11.56 8.45 -12.95
CA GLY A 83 -11.83 9.87 -13.15
C GLY A 83 -10.98 10.78 -12.26
N PHE A 84 -11.61 11.84 -11.75
CA PHE A 84 -10.98 12.84 -10.88
C PHE A 84 -11.01 12.39 -9.41
N PHE A 85 -9.94 12.66 -8.65
CA PHE A 85 -9.91 12.45 -7.21
C PHE A 85 -9.62 13.78 -6.50
N SER A 86 -10.49 14.17 -5.57
CA SER A 86 -10.29 15.38 -4.75
C SER A 86 -10.45 15.12 -3.26
N CYS A 87 -9.40 15.41 -2.52
CA CYS A 87 -9.35 15.48 -1.06
C CYS A 87 -9.03 16.89 -0.55
N TYR A 88 -9.38 17.89 -1.36
CA TYR A 88 -9.19 19.31 -1.08
C TYR A 88 -9.77 19.74 0.27
N ASN A 89 -9.08 20.62 0.99
CA ASN A 89 -9.53 21.19 2.26
C ASN A 89 -9.84 20.11 3.33
N ASN A 90 -8.76 19.50 3.82
CA ASN A 90 -8.78 18.48 4.88
C ASN A 90 -7.60 18.72 5.84
N GLN A 91 -7.32 17.78 6.74
CA GLN A 91 -6.24 17.86 7.72
C GLN A 91 -5.17 16.79 7.48
N LEU A 92 -4.95 16.42 6.21
CA LEU A 92 -4.01 15.37 5.83
C LEU A 92 -2.56 15.84 6.04
N THR A 93 -1.76 15.05 6.73
CA THR A 93 -0.30 15.27 6.89
C THR A 93 0.53 14.40 5.94
N SER A 94 -0.08 13.34 5.40
CA SER A 94 0.45 12.51 4.32
C SER A 94 -0.69 12.06 3.40
N LEU A 95 -0.35 11.54 2.23
CA LEU A 95 -1.32 10.96 1.29
C LEU A 95 -1.40 9.44 1.41
N LYS A 96 -0.90 8.85 2.51
CA LYS A 96 -1.04 7.41 2.77
C LYS A 96 -2.51 7.02 2.79
N GLY A 97 -2.81 5.88 2.16
CA GLY A 97 -4.19 5.41 1.94
C GLY A 97 -4.86 5.94 0.68
N ALA A 98 -4.25 6.89 -0.05
CA ALA A 98 -4.75 7.33 -1.35
C ALA A 98 -4.85 6.16 -2.37
N PRO A 99 -5.72 6.26 -3.38
CA PRO A 99 -5.77 5.29 -4.48
C PRO A 99 -4.40 5.13 -5.14
N GLN A 100 -4.08 3.90 -5.56
CA GLN A 100 -2.81 3.63 -6.26
C GLN A 100 -2.79 4.27 -7.66
N THR A 101 -3.95 4.28 -8.31
CA THR A 101 -4.15 4.76 -9.67
C THR A 101 -5.30 5.75 -9.72
N VAL A 102 -5.02 6.91 -10.29
CA VAL A 102 -6.01 7.94 -10.62
C VAL A 102 -5.95 8.20 -12.13
N GLY A 103 -7.00 7.92 -12.88
CA GLY A 103 -6.98 8.10 -14.34
C GLY A 103 -7.05 9.57 -14.77
N GLY A 104 -7.63 10.43 -13.92
CA GLY A 104 -7.74 11.88 -14.13
C GLY A 104 -6.78 12.69 -13.27
N ASN A 105 -7.25 13.84 -12.80
CA ASN A 105 -6.44 14.71 -11.93
C ASN A 105 -6.60 14.30 -10.46
N PHE A 106 -5.55 14.55 -9.68
CA PHE A 106 -5.54 14.38 -8.22
C PHE A 106 -5.38 15.74 -7.56
N ALA A 107 -6.35 16.14 -6.75
CA ALA A 107 -6.34 17.42 -6.03
C ALA A 107 -6.26 17.18 -4.52
N CYS A 108 -5.24 17.75 -3.89
CA CYS A 108 -4.98 17.65 -2.44
C CYS A 108 -4.55 18.98 -1.80
N GLN A 109 -4.85 20.11 -2.44
CA GLN A 109 -4.57 21.45 -1.88
C GLN A 109 -5.36 21.68 -0.58
N ASP A 110 -4.92 22.68 0.19
CA ASP A 110 -5.47 23.04 1.50
C ASP A 110 -5.47 21.85 2.46
N ASN A 111 -4.29 21.25 2.62
CA ASN A 111 -3.99 20.22 3.62
C ASN A 111 -2.75 20.62 4.43
N GLN A 112 -2.27 19.74 5.31
CA GLN A 112 -1.07 19.95 6.13
C GLN A 112 0.13 19.14 5.60
N LEU A 113 0.20 18.96 4.29
CA LEU A 113 1.21 18.16 3.61
C LEU A 113 2.55 18.89 3.58
N THR A 114 3.61 18.22 4.04
CA THR A 114 5.00 18.70 3.90
C THR A 114 5.73 18.03 2.74
N ASN A 115 5.18 16.93 2.25
CA ASN A 115 5.65 16.13 1.12
C ASN A 115 4.45 15.38 0.49
N LEU A 116 4.69 14.67 -0.60
CA LEU A 116 3.70 13.89 -1.35
C LEU A 116 3.88 12.37 -1.15
N GLU A 117 4.47 11.95 -0.04
CA GLU A 117 4.56 10.52 0.31
C GLU A 117 3.15 9.92 0.40
N GLY A 118 2.98 8.76 -0.26
CA GLY A 118 1.69 8.07 -0.35
C GLY A 118 0.79 8.51 -1.50
N ALA A 119 1.15 9.55 -2.26
CA ALA A 119 0.37 9.97 -3.43
C ALA A 119 0.29 8.85 -4.50
N PRO A 120 -0.77 8.86 -5.35
CA PRO A 120 -0.87 7.94 -6.48
C PRO A 120 0.36 8.00 -7.37
N LYS A 121 0.77 6.86 -7.92
CA LYS A 121 1.89 6.79 -8.88
C LYS A 121 1.46 7.08 -10.32
N ALA A 122 0.19 6.81 -10.63
CA ALA A 122 -0.41 7.11 -11.92
C ALA A 122 -1.50 8.17 -11.73
N PHE A 123 -1.31 9.32 -12.38
CA PHE A 123 -2.25 10.43 -12.45
C PHE A 123 -1.99 11.26 -13.71
N ARG A 124 -3.00 12.01 -14.17
CA ARG A 124 -2.85 12.96 -15.30
C ARG A 124 -2.20 14.27 -14.85
N LYS A 125 -2.70 14.85 -13.76
CA LYS A 125 -2.14 16.05 -13.11
C LYS A 125 -2.36 15.98 -11.61
N LEU A 126 -1.34 16.29 -10.84
CA LEU A 126 -1.41 16.43 -9.39
C LEU A 126 -1.41 17.92 -9.03
N TYR A 127 -2.37 18.33 -8.22
CA TYR A 127 -2.48 19.68 -7.67
C TYR A 127 -2.33 19.61 -6.16
N SER A 128 -1.28 20.26 -5.64
CA SER A 128 -0.99 20.37 -4.21
C SER A 128 -0.46 21.77 -3.89
N ASP A 129 -0.38 22.12 -2.61
CA ASP A 129 0.24 23.37 -2.16
C ASP A 129 1.77 23.37 -2.37
N LEU A 130 2.35 22.17 -2.54
CA LEU A 130 3.77 21.95 -2.82
C LEU A 130 4.11 22.07 -4.32
N GLY A 131 3.09 22.21 -5.17
CA GLY A 131 3.26 22.36 -6.61
C GLY A 131 2.23 21.62 -7.46
N ARG A 132 2.40 21.76 -8.77
CA ARG A 132 1.57 21.12 -9.80
C ARG A 132 2.46 20.25 -10.68
N PHE A 133 2.11 18.98 -10.82
CA PHE A 133 2.94 17.99 -11.50
C PHE A 133 2.13 17.24 -12.56
N GLU A 134 2.74 16.96 -13.70
CA GLU A 134 2.09 16.24 -14.81
C GLU A 134 2.35 14.73 -14.78
N SER A 135 3.28 14.27 -13.93
CA SER A 135 3.57 12.87 -13.67
C SER A 135 4.30 12.71 -12.34
N TRP A 136 4.38 11.48 -11.83
CA TRP A 136 5.17 11.19 -10.63
C TRP A 136 6.67 11.47 -10.83
N ASP A 137 7.19 11.26 -12.04
CA ASP A 137 8.59 11.52 -12.37
C ASP A 137 8.92 13.02 -12.36
N ALA A 138 7.93 13.89 -12.60
CA ALA A 138 8.10 15.33 -12.49
C ALA A 138 8.14 15.83 -11.02
N VAL A 139 7.76 15.01 -10.05
CA VAL A 139 7.82 15.37 -8.62
C VAL A 139 9.28 15.31 -8.15
N PRO A 140 9.83 16.38 -7.56
CA PRO A 140 11.17 16.37 -6.97
C PRO A 140 11.36 15.30 -5.89
N GLU A 141 12.52 14.65 -5.84
CA GLU A 141 12.78 13.55 -4.90
C GLU A 141 12.55 13.92 -3.43
N ASN A 142 12.91 15.13 -3.04
CA ASN A 142 12.70 15.64 -1.67
C ASN A 142 11.22 15.75 -1.27
N LEU A 143 10.30 15.75 -2.25
CA LEU A 143 8.85 15.73 -2.01
C LEU A 143 8.25 14.32 -2.15
N ARG A 144 8.96 13.34 -2.71
CA ARG A 144 8.42 11.99 -2.93
C ARG A 144 8.34 11.16 -1.65
N ILE A 145 9.19 11.46 -0.68
CA ILE A 145 9.37 10.69 0.55
C ILE A 145 9.61 11.68 1.70
N SER A 146 9.02 11.43 2.87
CA SER A 146 9.28 12.27 4.04
C SER A 146 10.74 12.16 4.51
N PRO A 147 11.28 13.21 5.17
CA PRO A 147 12.62 13.16 5.76
C PRO A 147 12.79 12.00 6.75
N GLU A 148 11.74 11.65 7.47
CA GLU A 148 11.70 10.54 8.43
C GLU A 148 11.85 9.19 7.72
N THR A 149 11.02 8.93 6.71
CA THR A 149 11.10 7.71 5.90
C THR A 149 12.46 7.60 5.22
N ARG A 150 13.02 8.71 4.71
CA ARG A 150 14.35 8.71 4.10
C ARG A 150 15.44 8.32 5.11
N ALA A 151 15.45 8.92 6.30
CA ALA A 151 16.42 8.61 7.34
C ALA A 151 16.33 7.15 7.82
N LEU A 152 15.12 6.59 7.89
CA LEU A 152 14.90 5.18 8.20
C LEU A 152 15.45 4.25 7.11
N THR A 153 15.23 4.56 5.84
CA THR A 153 15.76 3.77 4.72
C THR A 153 17.28 3.79 4.68
N GLU A 154 17.90 4.97 4.83
CA GLU A 154 19.36 5.11 4.88
C GLU A 154 19.98 4.33 6.04
N ARG A 155 19.31 4.32 7.21
CA ARG A 155 19.74 3.53 8.36
C ARG A 155 19.66 2.02 8.05
N ALA A 156 18.55 1.57 7.49
CA ALA A 156 18.36 0.16 7.14
C ALA A 156 19.38 -0.32 6.10
N GLU A 157 19.72 0.52 5.12
CA GLU A 157 20.77 0.22 4.13
C GLU A 157 22.15 0.10 4.79
N ARG A 158 22.50 1.01 5.72
CA ARG A 158 23.76 0.91 6.47
C ARG A 158 23.84 -0.37 7.29
N GLU A 159 22.76 -0.75 7.96
CA GLU A 159 22.68 -1.98 8.74
C GLU A 159 22.82 -3.22 7.84
N ARG A 160 22.20 -3.22 6.66
CA ARG A 160 22.35 -4.28 5.65
C ARG A 160 23.79 -4.41 5.14
N VAL A 161 24.41 -3.30 4.75
CA VAL A 161 25.80 -3.27 4.25
C VAL A 161 26.76 -3.75 5.34
N GLN A 162 26.55 -3.32 6.60
CA GLN A 162 27.35 -3.80 7.73
C GLN A 162 27.20 -5.31 7.92
N PHE A 163 25.98 -5.83 7.88
CA PHE A 163 25.73 -7.25 8.01
C PHE A 163 26.36 -8.08 6.88
N GLU A 164 26.27 -7.60 5.64
CA GLU A 164 26.93 -8.24 4.48
C GLU A 164 28.45 -8.25 4.64
N GLN A 165 29.03 -7.16 5.14
CA GLN A 165 30.46 -7.07 5.43
C GLN A 165 30.86 -8.07 6.54
N ASP A 166 30.09 -8.15 7.62
CA ASP A 166 30.34 -9.08 8.72
C ASP A 166 30.29 -10.55 8.26
N ILE A 167 29.39 -10.89 7.33
CA ILE A 167 29.37 -12.22 6.69
C ILE A 167 30.64 -12.47 5.92
N GLN A 168 31.09 -11.53 5.08
CA GLN A 168 32.31 -11.69 4.28
C GLN A 168 33.55 -11.82 5.18
N ASP A 169 33.56 -11.13 6.31
CA ASP A 169 34.65 -11.18 7.28
C ASP A 169 34.59 -12.39 8.22
N ALA A 170 33.52 -13.18 8.16
CA ALA A 170 33.34 -14.35 9.01
C ALA A 170 34.52 -15.35 8.83
N PRO A 171 35.20 -15.75 9.93
CA PRO A 171 36.41 -16.57 9.87
C PRO A 171 36.18 -17.94 9.21
N VAL A 172 34.95 -18.46 9.26
CA VAL A 172 34.55 -19.74 8.65
C VAL A 172 34.74 -19.75 7.12
N LEU A 173 34.63 -18.59 6.46
CA LEU A 173 34.83 -18.45 5.02
C LEU A 173 36.30 -18.21 4.63
N LYS A 174 37.15 -17.81 5.58
CA LYS A 174 38.57 -17.46 5.35
C LYS A 174 39.55 -18.57 5.73
N THR A 175 39.12 -19.61 6.45
CA THR A 175 39.98 -20.76 6.77
C THR A 175 40.01 -21.78 5.62
N PRO A 176 41.19 -22.18 5.11
CA PRO A 176 41.29 -23.28 4.14
C PRO A 176 40.76 -24.58 4.76
N LEU A 177 39.87 -25.29 4.06
CA LEU A 177 39.47 -26.65 4.40
C LEU A 177 40.73 -27.52 4.49
N THR A 178 41.16 -27.82 5.71
CA THR A 178 42.32 -28.68 5.91
C THR A 178 41.83 -30.11 5.81
N ILE A 179 42.00 -30.76 4.66
CA ILE A 179 41.78 -32.20 4.55
C ILE A 179 42.84 -32.86 5.45
N GLY A 180 42.39 -33.39 6.60
CA GLY A 180 43.25 -34.08 7.55
C GLY A 180 44.03 -35.20 6.85
N LYS A 181 45.30 -35.38 7.23
CA LYS A 181 46.18 -36.41 6.65
C LYS A 181 45.48 -37.78 6.66
N PRO A 182 45.57 -38.57 5.56
CA PRO A 182 44.92 -39.87 5.49
C PRO A 182 45.43 -40.79 6.62
N LEU A 183 44.48 -41.43 7.32
CA LEU A 183 44.76 -42.36 8.41
C LEU A 183 45.56 -43.56 7.88
N ARG A 184 46.86 -43.62 8.20
CA ARG A 184 47.70 -44.81 7.97
C ARG A 184 47.41 -45.85 9.05
N PHE A 185 46.55 -46.81 8.76
CA PHE A 185 46.38 -47.99 9.60
C PHE A 185 47.59 -48.93 9.44
N LYS A 186 48.39 -49.08 10.50
CA LYS A 186 49.42 -50.14 10.57
C LYS A 186 48.72 -51.46 10.87
N ALA A 187 48.57 -52.33 9.86
CA ALA A 187 48.09 -53.70 10.06
C ALA A 187 49.12 -54.50 10.89
N LYS A 188 48.72 -54.97 12.08
CA LYS A 188 49.46 -56.00 12.82
C LYS A 188 49.23 -57.34 12.11
N ARG A 189 50.30 -57.96 11.61
CA ARG A 189 50.23 -59.36 11.13
C ARG A 189 50.00 -60.30 12.32
N PRO A 190 49.03 -61.22 12.27
CA PRO A 190 48.87 -62.23 13.32
C PRO A 190 50.03 -63.23 13.28
N GLN A 191 50.60 -63.53 14.45
CA GLN A 191 51.54 -64.64 14.60
C GLN A 191 50.74 -65.95 14.63
N ASN A 192 50.93 -66.79 13.60
CA ASN A 192 50.49 -68.18 13.65
C ASN A 192 51.43 -68.95 14.57
N LYS A 193 50.88 -69.52 15.65
CA LYS A 193 51.53 -70.59 16.40
C LYS A 193 51.19 -71.92 15.72
N SER A 194 52.21 -72.70 15.40
CA SER A 194 52.11 -74.14 15.11
C SER A 194 52.91 -74.88 16.16
#